data_AF-A0A819USY3-F1
#
_entry.id   AF-A0A819USY3-F1
#
_cell.length_a   1.000
_cell.length_b   1.000
_cell.length_c   1.000
_cell.angle_alpha   90.00
_cell.angle_beta   90.00
_cell.angle_gamma   90.00
#
_symmetry.space_group_name_H-M   'P 1'
#
loop_
_entity.id
_entity.type
_entity.pdbx_description
1 polymer ?
#
loop_
_entity_poly.entity_id
_entity_poly.type
_entity_poly.pdbx_seq_one_letter_code
_entity_poly.pdbx_strand_id
1 'polypeptide(L)'
;VIDQTVRLTPPMCFAYNVVLLLSPCDGRMAYDDFIVEYQRRTGSTHLLYPTDYGFPTMPRLFDSIQLVAQVRGRRNFKIIILNPEFRLGGYTQPTPYTPSMTPYS
;
A
#
# COMPACT_ATOMS: atom_id res chain seq x y z
N VAL A 1 24.85 17.09 -5.43
CA VAL A 1 24.28 16.02 -4.58
C VAL A 1 22.84 16.42 -4.29
N ILE A 2 21.89 15.83 -5.02
CA ILE A 2 20.47 16.16 -4.85
C ILE A 2 19.99 15.22 -3.75
N ASP A 3 19.94 15.70 -2.52
CA ASP A 3 19.29 14.99 -1.42
C ASP A 3 17.79 15.06 -1.69
N GLN A 4 17.30 14.17 -2.57
CA GLN A 4 15.87 14.00 -2.83
C GLN A 4 15.24 13.26 -1.66
N THR A 5 15.25 13.89 -0.49
CA THR A 5 14.37 13.53 0.60
C THR A 5 12.96 13.90 0.17
N VAL A 6 12.34 13.02 -0.62
CA VAL A 6 10.91 13.06 -0.92
C VAL A 6 10.21 13.08 0.43
N ARG A 7 9.79 14.27 0.88
CA ARG A 7 8.92 14.43 2.04
C ARG A 7 7.59 13.80 1.69
N LEU A 8 7.50 12.49 1.91
CA LEU A 8 6.26 11.72 1.80
C LEU A 8 5.25 12.42 2.70
N THR A 9 4.15 12.86 2.13
CA THR A 9 3.02 13.39 2.90
C THR A 9 2.59 12.33 3.93
N PRO A 10 2.02 12.71 5.09
CA PRO A 10 1.58 11.75 6.10
C PRO A 10 0.82 10.52 5.54
N PRO A 11 -0.16 10.65 4.61
CA PRO A 11 -0.82 9.50 4.01
C PRO A 11 0.10 8.63 3.15
N MET A 12 1.09 9.20 2.47
CA MET A 12 2.07 8.42 1.71
C MET A 12 3.02 7.65 2.63
N CYS A 13 3.40 8.23 3.78
CA CYS A 13 4.18 7.52 4.79
C CYS A 13 3.38 6.32 5.34
N PHE A 14 2.09 6.51 5.60
CA PHE A 14 1.19 5.40 5.95
C PHE A 14 1.13 4.34 4.85
N ALA A 15 0.91 4.75 3.59
CA ALA A 15 0.86 3.84 2.45
C ALA A 15 2.15 3.02 2.29
N TYR A 16 3.31 3.63 2.48
CA TYR A 16 4.61 2.95 2.42
C TYR A 16 4.75 1.90 3.52
N ASN A 17 4.36 2.22 4.76
CA ASN A 17 4.34 1.24 5.84
C ASN A 17 3.37 0.08 5.57
N VAL A 18 2.21 0.37 4.98
CA VAL A 18 1.24 -0.64 4.55
C VAL A 18 1.86 -1.56 3.49
N VAL A 19 2.51 -1.02 2.45
CA VAL A 19 3.24 -1.82 1.44
C VAL A 19 4.27 -2.72 2.10
N LEU A 20 5.13 -2.17 2.95
CA LEU A 20 6.18 -2.94 3.64
C LEU A 20 5.65 -4.07 4.51
N LEU A 21 4.48 -3.88 5.11
CA LEU A 21 3.84 -4.84 5.99
C LEU A 21 3.12 -5.94 5.19
N LEU A 22 2.41 -5.57 4.12
CA LEU A 22 1.69 -6.52 3.28
C LEU A 22 2.57 -7.24 2.26
N SER A 23 3.68 -6.65 1.81
CA SER A 23 4.63 -7.26 0.88
C SER A 23 5.07 -8.69 1.27
N PRO A 24 5.51 -8.96 2.52
CA PRO A 24 5.86 -10.33 2.95
C PRO A 24 4.63 -11.24 3.14
N CYS A 25 3.41 -10.70 3.21
CA CYS A 25 2.17 -11.45 3.45
C CYS A 25 1.34 -11.63 2.16
N ASP A 26 1.99 -11.83 1.02
CA ASP A 26 1.33 -11.97 -0.30
C ASP A 26 0.41 -10.78 -0.66
N GLY A 27 0.69 -9.58 -0.15
CA GLY A 27 -0.11 -8.39 -0.45
C GLY A 27 -1.52 -8.45 0.13
N ARG A 28 -1.81 -9.29 1.14
CA ARG A 28 -3.14 -9.36 1.76
C ARG A 28 -3.04 -9.74 3.23
N MET A 29 -3.78 -9.05 4.10
CA MET A 29 -3.78 -9.30 5.54
C MET A 29 -5.15 -8.97 6.13
N ALA A 30 -5.57 -9.67 7.18
CA ALA A 30 -6.78 -9.25 7.90
C ALA A 30 -6.55 -7.89 8.56
N TYR A 31 -7.60 -7.09 8.66
CA TYR A 31 -7.53 -5.76 9.27
C TYR A 31 -7.09 -5.85 10.73
N ASP A 32 -7.53 -6.89 11.46
CA ASP A 32 -7.15 -7.10 12.85
C ASP A 32 -5.65 -7.44 12.98
N ASP A 33 -5.17 -8.42 12.21
CA ASP A 33 -3.75 -8.77 12.11
C ASP A 33 -2.89 -7.58 11.68
N PHE A 34 -3.38 -6.77 10.75
CA PHE A 34 -2.70 -5.56 10.30
C PHE A 34 -2.50 -4.57 11.44
N ILE A 35 -3.53 -4.32 12.25
CA ILE A 35 -3.44 -3.39 13.39
C ILE A 35 -2.41 -3.88 14.41
N VAL A 36 -2.35 -5.20 14.66
CA VAL A 36 -1.37 -5.82 15.55
C VAL A 36 0.05 -5.72 14.99
N GLU A 37 0.25 -6.11 13.73
CA GLU A 37 1.55 -6.11 13.07
C GLU A 37 2.08 -4.68 12.85
N TYR A 38 1.18 -3.72 12.59
CA TYR A 38 1.52 -2.31 12.44
C TYR A 38 2.05 -1.73 13.75
N GLN A 39 1.35 -2.00 14.86
CA GLN A 39 1.82 -1.60 16.19
C GLN A 39 3.17 -2.24 16.52
N ARG A 40 3.33 -3.53 16.20
CA ARG A 40 4.60 -4.27 16.39
C ARG A 40 5.76 -3.64 15.62
N ARG A 41 5.53 -3.21 14.38
CA ARG A 41 6.56 -2.58 13.53
C ARG A 41 6.87 -1.13 13.89
N THR A 42 5.85 -0.37 14.31
CA THR A 42 6.02 1.05 14.66
C THR A 42 6.52 1.22 16.10
N GLY A 43 6.69 0.10 16.83
CA GLY A 43 7.33 0.02 18.14
C GLY A 43 6.59 0.78 19.25
N SER A 44 5.39 1.27 18.96
CA SER A 44 4.69 2.24 19.79
C SER A 44 3.27 1.76 20.01
N THR A 45 2.81 1.87 21.27
CA THR A 45 1.40 1.83 21.70
C THR A 45 0.54 2.94 21.06
N HIS A 46 1.04 3.56 19.99
CA HIS A 46 0.29 4.40 19.09
C HIS A 46 -0.64 3.50 18.29
N LEU A 47 -1.82 3.28 18.86
CA LEU A 47 -2.98 2.84 18.10
C LEU A 47 -3.02 3.68 16.82
N LEU A 48 -3.29 3.03 15.70
CA LEU A 48 -3.32 3.67 14.39
C LEU A 48 -4.38 4.78 14.38
N TYR A 49 -3.97 6.01 14.73
CA TYR A 49 -4.86 7.16 14.85
C TYR A 49 -4.88 7.91 13.52
N PRO A 50 -6.04 8.05 12.87
CA PRO A 50 -6.13 8.78 11.62
C PRO A 50 -5.75 10.26 11.79
N THR A 51 -5.92 10.81 13.00
CA THR A 51 -5.56 12.19 13.36
C THR A 51 -4.06 12.47 13.21
N ASP A 52 -3.21 11.48 13.43
CA ASP A 52 -1.75 11.59 13.27
C ASP A 52 -1.36 11.85 11.80
N TYR A 53 -2.19 11.34 10.89
CA TYR A 53 -2.03 11.51 9.44
C TYR A 53 -2.83 12.69 8.88
N GLY A 54 -3.49 13.47 9.73
CA GLY A 54 -4.34 14.60 9.33
C GLY A 54 -5.74 14.21 8.86
N PHE A 55 -6.21 12.99 9.17
CA PHE A 55 -7.54 12.51 8.79
C PHE A 55 -8.46 12.32 10.00
N PRO A 56 -9.77 12.64 9.88
CA PRO A 56 -10.69 12.53 10.99
C PRO A 56 -11.13 11.10 11.29
N THR A 57 -11.05 10.19 10.31
CA THR A 57 -11.52 8.80 10.47
C THR A 57 -10.65 7.81 9.68
N MET A 58 -10.57 6.57 10.16
CA MET A 58 -9.83 5.49 9.50
C MET A 58 -10.28 5.25 8.04
N PRO A 59 -11.59 5.24 7.71
CA PRO A 59 -12.03 5.15 6.33
C PRO A 59 -11.48 6.25 5.43
N ARG A 60 -11.40 7.51 5.91
CA ARG A 60 -10.85 8.63 5.14
C ARG A 60 -9.35 8.47 4.89
N LEU A 61 -8.61 7.97 5.87
CA LEU A 61 -7.19 7.64 5.71
C LEU A 61 -7.01 6.55 4.66
N PHE A 62 -7.79 5.47 4.72
CA PHE A 62 -7.74 4.40 3.72
C PHE A 62 -8.20 4.87 2.33
N ASP A 63 -9.19 5.76 2.25
CA ASP A 63 -9.66 6.36 1.00
C ASP A 63 -8.54 7.15 0.31
N SER A 64 -7.72 7.87 1.10
CA SER A 64 -6.54 8.59 0.58
C SER A 64 -5.46 7.67 0.00
N ILE A 65 -5.38 6.43 0.48
CA ILE A 65 -4.43 5.42 0.01
C ILE A 65 -5.08 4.29 -0.80
N GLN A 66 -6.32 4.48 -1.27
CA GLN A 66 -7.09 3.43 -1.98
C GLN A 66 -6.38 2.90 -3.22
N LEU A 67 -5.51 3.72 -3.82
CA LEU A 67 -4.67 3.36 -4.95
C LEU A 67 -3.59 2.34 -4.56
N VAL A 68 -3.09 2.41 -3.33
CA VAL A 68 -2.00 1.56 -2.82
C VAL A 68 -2.55 0.34 -2.07
N ALA A 69 -3.60 0.52 -1.27
CA ALA A 69 -4.22 -0.56 -0.51
C ALA A 69 -5.73 -0.34 -0.39
N GLN A 70 -6.50 -1.40 -0.62
CA GLN A 70 -7.95 -1.43 -0.45
C GLN A 70 -8.33 -2.25 0.78
N VAL A 71 -9.23 -1.70 1.60
CA VAL A 71 -9.91 -2.48 2.64
C VAL A 71 -11.16 -3.11 2.03
N ARG A 72 -11.19 -4.44 1.94
CA ARG A 72 -12.37 -5.20 1.52
C ARG A 72 -12.95 -5.98 2.69
N GLY A 73 -14.28 -6.08 2.75
CA GLY A 73 -14.97 -6.90 3.75
C GLY A 73 -15.90 -6.11 4.68
N ARG A 74 -16.62 -6.82 5.54
CA ARG A 74 -17.65 -6.26 6.43
C ARG A 74 -17.32 -6.58 7.89
N ARG A 75 -17.47 -5.58 8.77
CA ARG A 75 -17.34 -5.66 10.22
C ARG A 75 -16.06 -6.39 10.68
N ASN A 76 -16.17 -7.70 10.96
CA ASN A 76 -15.12 -8.55 11.54
C ASN A 76 -14.26 -9.28 10.50
N PHE A 77 -14.67 -9.28 9.22
CA PHE A 77 -13.93 -9.93 8.13
C PHE A 77 -13.37 -8.89 7.16
N LYS A 78 -12.82 -7.80 7.69
CA LYS A 78 -12.12 -6.82 6.87
C LYS A 78 -10.73 -7.36 6.57
N ILE A 79 -10.36 -7.37 5.30
CA ILE A 79 -9.03 -7.69 4.81
C ILE A 79 -8.48 -6.47 4.07
N ILE A 80 -7.23 -6.16 4.30
CA ILE A 80 -6.48 -5.13 3.58
C ILE A 80 -5.75 -5.84 2.46
N ILE A 81 -5.95 -5.36 1.25
CA ILE A 81 -5.36 -5.91 0.03
C ILE A 81 -4.49 -4.82 -0.56
N LEU A 82 -3.20 -5.12 -0.70
CA LEU A 82 -2.26 -4.29 -1.39
C LEU A 82 -2.50 -4.36 -2.90
N ASN A 83 -2.46 -3.22 -3.56
CA ASN A 83 -2.49 -3.19 -5.00
C ASN A 83 -1.19 -3.80 -5.55
N PRO A 84 -1.27 -4.78 -6.47
CA PRO A 84 -0.10 -5.42 -7.08
C PRO A 84 0.85 -4.43 -7.76
N GLU A 85 0.35 -3.31 -8.30
CA GLU A 85 1.17 -2.25 -8.90
C GLU A 85 2.22 -1.70 -7.92
N PHE A 86 1.87 -1.66 -6.63
CA PHE A 86 2.71 -1.15 -5.54
C PHE A 86 3.45 -2.26 -4.79
N ARG A 87 3.15 -3.53 -5.08
CA ARG A 87 3.79 -4.70 -4.49
C ARG A 87 5.16 -4.89 -5.15
N LEU A 88 6.15 -4.11 -4.70
CA LEU A 88 7.59 -4.20 -5.02
C LEU A 88 7.89 -4.78 -6.43
N GLY A 89 7.83 -3.94 -7.46
CA GLY A 89 8.38 -4.27 -8.79
C GLY A 89 7.37 -4.37 -9.93
N GLY A 90 6.11 -4.02 -9.70
CA GLY A 90 5.03 -4.02 -10.70
C GLY A 90 5.13 -2.96 -11.81
N TYR A 91 6.28 -2.33 -12.06
CA TYR A 91 6.56 -1.88 -13.43
C TYR A 91 6.75 -3.15 -14.26
N THR A 92 5.65 -3.85 -14.55
CA THR A 92 5.59 -4.53 -15.84
C THR A 92 5.83 -3.41 -16.81
N GLN A 93 7.05 -3.40 -17.36
CA GLN A 93 7.40 -2.51 -18.45
C GLN A 93 6.22 -2.58 -19.42
N PRO A 94 5.69 -1.45 -19.93
CA PRO A 94 4.80 -1.52 -21.07
C PRO A 94 5.52 -2.41 -22.07
N THR A 95 4.93 -3.56 -22.38
CA THR A 95 5.54 -4.62 -23.17
C THR A 95 6.31 -3.95 -24.32
N PRO A 96 7.62 -4.23 -24.49
CA PRO A 96 8.35 -3.64 -25.60
C PRO A 96 7.55 -3.98 -26.84
N TYR A 97 7.06 -2.96 -27.54
CA TYR A 97 6.32 -3.12 -28.79
C TYR A 97 7.15 -4.07 -29.64
N THR A 98 6.71 -5.32 -29.78
CA THR A 98 7.26 -6.23 -30.76
C THR A 98 6.60 -5.81 -32.06
N PRO A 99 7.28 -5.09 -32.96
CA PRO A 99 6.78 -4.99 -34.32
C PRO A 99 6.66 -6.44 -34.80
N SER A 100 5.42 -6.85 -35.06
CA SER A 100 5.11 -8.10 -35.73
C SER A 100 5.67 -8.00 -37.15
N MET A 101 6.98 -8.24 -37.27
CA MET A 101 7.61 -8.59 -38.53
C MET A 101 7.04 -9.95 -38.91
N THR A 102 5.93 -9.91 -39.61
CA THR A 102 5.57 -10.95 -40.55
C THR A 102 6.60 -10.87 -41.68
N PRO A 103 7.45 -11.89 -41.90
CA PRO A 103 8.01 -12.07 -43.21
C PRO A 103 6.85 -12.60 -44.06
N TYR A 104 6.31 -11.74 -44.91
CA TYR A 104 5.80 -12.23 -46.19
C TYR A 104 6.91 -13.07 -46.83
N SER A 105 6.72 -14.38 -46.89
CA SER A 105 7.10 -15.32 -47.96
C SER A 105 6.85 -16.76 -47.52
#